data_AF-A0A1G6PKF3-F1
#
_entry.id   AF-A0A1G6PKF3-F1
#
_cell.length_a   1.000
_cell.length_b   1.000
_cell.length_c   1.000
_cell.angle_alpha   90.00
_cell.angle_beta   90.00
_cell.angle_gamma   90.00
#
_symmetry.space_group_name_H-M   'P 1'
#
loop_
_entity.id
_entity.type
_entity.pdbx_description
1 polymer ?
#
loop_
_entity_poly.entity_id
_entity_poly.type
_entity_poly.pdbx_seq_one_letter_code
_entity_poly.pdbx_strand_id
1 'polypeptide(L)'
;MISDFWDTQIGARYRSEKVELNDHRKDTEENVDAVIGLHGMAPYFFETDAYLYAGKDNYAGFSLETERDFLITQKLIIQPYLELDAIFSDDSKYAKKTGLSSATAGFETRYEISKKIMPYIDIAYEYSKGNDETSWQIESNSEKGWLYGAGVRFRF
;
A
#
# COMPACT_ATOMS: atom_id res chain seq x y z
N MET A 1 -7.95 -20.24 8.88
CA MET A 1 -6.77 -21.12 8.82
C MET A 1 -6.79 -22.07 7.64
N ILE A 2 -6.01 -21.73 6.61
CA ILE A 2 -5.58 -22.66 5.54
C ILE A 2 -4.23 -23.32 5.91
N SER A 3 -3.49 -22.73 6.86
CA SER A 3 -2.42 -23.37 7.65
C SER A 3 -2.24 -22.64 8.99
N ASP A 4 -1.35 -23.11 9.87
CA ASP A 4 -1.04 -22.50 11.19
C ASP A 4 -0.58 -21.04 11.11
N PHE A 5 -0.11 -20.58 9.95
CA PHE A 5 0.48 -19.27 9.76
C PHE A 5 -0.27 -18.39 8.76
N TRP A 6 -1.37 -18.88 8.17
CA TRP A 6 -2.08 -18.20 7.10
C TRP A 6 -3.59 -18.24 7.28
N ASP A 7 -4.16 -17.05 7.29
CA ASP A 7 -5.58 -16.80 7.30
C ASP A 7 -6.05 -16.18 5.99
N THR A 8 -7.24 -16.61 5.56
CA THR A 8 -7.90 -16.07 4.38
C THR A 8 -9.05 -15.19 4.82
N GLN A 9 -9.17 -14.06 4.14
CA GLN A 9 -10.16 -13.05 4.37
C GLN A 9 -10.98 -12.86 3.10
N ILE A 10 -12.26 -12.59 3.27
CA ILE A 10 -13.15 -12.18 2.18
C ILE A 10 -13.95 -10.99 2.68
N GLY A 11 -14.08 -9.97 1.85
CA GLY A 11 -14.71 -8.73 2.27
C GLY A 11 -15.12 -7.85 1.10
N ALA A 12 -15.53 -6.63 1.44
CA ALA A 12 -15.82 -5.57 0.49
C ALA A 12 -15.01 -4.33 0.87
N ARG A 13 -14.42 -3.67 -0.13
CA ARG A 13 -13.69 -2.41 0.03
C ARG A 13 -14.52 -1.29 -0.55
N TYR A 14 -14.79 -0.26 0.26
CA TYR A 14 -15.35 1.00 -0.23
C TYR A 14 -14.20 1.95 -0.57
N ARG A 15 -14.15 2.42 -1.81
CA ARG A 15 -13.11 3.31 -2.33
C ARG A 15 -13.78 4.60 -2.80
N SER A 16 -13.33 5.72 -2.25
CA SER A 16 -13.80 7.06 -2.62
C SER A 16 -12.60 7.89 -3.07
N GLU A 17 -12.54 8.17 -4.37
CA GLU A 17 -11.45 8.93 -4.97
C GLU A 17 -11.96 10.32 -5.33
N LYS A 18 -11.37 11.33 -4.68
CA LYS A 18 -11.67 12.74 -4.95
C LYS A 18 -10.66 13.24 -5.97
N VAL A 19 -11.14 13.57 -7.16
CA VAL A 19 -10.26 14.08 -8.23
C VAL A 19 -10.56 15.54 -8.49
N GLU A 20 -9.50 16.35 -8.43
CA GLU A 20 -9.56 17.76 -8.81
C GLU A 20 -9.35 17.86 -10.32
N LEU A 21 -10.39 18.30 -11.03
CA LEU A 21 -10.34 18.53 -12.47
C LEU A 21 -9.75 19.92 -12.75
N ASN A 22 -9.21 20.11 -13.97
CA ASN A 22 -8.56 21.34 -14.47
C ASN A 22 -9.41 22.64 -14.35
N ASP A 23 -10.69 22.55 -13.97
CA ASP A 23 -11.67 23.63 -13.97
C ASP A 23 -12.29 23.86 -12.56
N HIS A 24 -11.54 23.56 -11.49
CA HIS A 24 -11.98 23.65 -10.08
C HIS A 24 -13.24 22.83 -9.73
N ARG A 25 -13.66 21.91 -10.62
CA ARG A 25 -14.69 20.93 -10.34
C ARG A 25 -14.08 19.74 -9.62
N LYS A 26 -14.73 19.33 -8.53
CA LYS A 26 -14.40 18.09 -7.81
C LYS A 26 -15.43 17.06 -8.22
N ASP A 27 -15.00 16.00 -8.91
CA ASP A 27 -15.83 14.79 -9.02
C ASP A 27 -15.42 13.84 -7.90
N THR A 28 -16.35 12.99 -7.49
CA THR A 28 -16.07 11.91 -6.54
C THR A 28 -16.51 10.61 -7.17
N GLU A 29 -15.55 9.73 -7.39
CA GLU A 29 -15.83 8.38 -7.85
C GLU A 29 -15.90 7.45 -6.65
N GLU A 30 -17.06 6.83 -6.46
CA GLU A 30 -17.35 5.91 -5.36
C GLU A 30 -17.55 4.52 -5.94
N ASN A 31 -16.72 3.58 -5.48
CA ASN A 31 -16.75 2.20 -5.93
C ASN A 31 -16.72 1.24 -4.74
N VAL A 32 -17.37 0.09 -4.92
CA VAL A 32 -17.33 -1.03 -4.00
C VAL A 32 -16.69 -2.20 -4.72
N ASP A 33 -15.57 -2.67 -4.19
CA ASP A 33 -14.82 -3.81 -4.73
C ASP A 33 -15.02 -5.03 -3.83
N ALA A 34 -15.18 -6.20 -4.43
CA ALA A 34 -15.01 -7.46 -3.73
C ALA A 34 -13.51 -7.67 -3.44
N VAL A 35 -13.20 -8.18 -2.25
CA VAL A 35 -11.83 -8.40 -1.78
C VAL A 35 -11.66 -9.84 -1.36
N ILE A 36 -10.57 -10.45 -1.81
CA ILE A 36 -10.07 -11.72 -1.27
C ILE A 36 -8.65 -11.48 -0.79
N GLY A 37 -8.40 -11.75 0.48
CA GLY A 37 -7.13 -11.48 1.14
C GLY A 37 -6.51 -12.73 1.73
N LEU A 38 -5.18 -12.74 1.79
CA LEU A 38 -4.37 -13.65 2.57
C LEU A 38 -3.53 -12.81 3.53
N HIS A 39 -3.63 -13.11 4.81
CA HIS A 39 -2.80 -12.51 5.85
C HIS A 39 -2.08 -13.62 6.59
N GLY A 40 -0.80 -13.42 6.85
CA GLY A 40 -0.04 -14.43 7.55
C GLY A 40 1.45 -14.18 7.60
N MET A 41 2.19 -15.22 7.98
CA MET A 41 3.64 -15.17 8.07
C MET A 41 4.27 -15.97 6.93
N ALA A 42 4.99 -15.28 6.06
CA ALA A 42 5.82 -15.84 5.02
C ALA A 42 7.15 -16.42 5.57
N PRO A 43 7.88 -17.23 4.76
CA PRO A 43 9.20 -17.72 5.15
C PRO A 43 10.10 -16.61 5.69
N TYR A 44 10.95 -16.97 6.65
CA TYR A 44 11.74 -16.01 7.41
C TYR A 44 10.92 -15.06 8.30
N PHE A 45 9.69 -15.40 8.71
CA PHE A 45 8.89 -14.61 9.66
C PHE A 45 8.58 -13.18 9.16
N PHE A 46 8.35 -13.05 7.85
CA PHE A 46 7.80 -11.82 7.30
C PHE A 46 6.29 -11.83 7.50
N GLU A 47 5.76 -10.79 8.11
CA GLU A 47 4.32 -10.53 8.07
C GLU A 47 3.98 -10.15 6.63
N THR A 48 2.93 -10.73 6.09
CA THR A 48 2.58 -10.60 4.67
C THR A 48 1.08 -10.53 4.52
N ASP A 49 0.67 -9.50 3.81
CA ASP A 49 -0.70 -9.18 3.45
C ASP A 49 -0.80 -9.14 1.93
N ALA A 50 -1.66 -9.99 1.36
CA ALA A 50 -1.87 -10.08 -0.08
C ALA A 50 -3.36 -9.99 -0.38
N TYR A 51 -3.77 -8.99 -1.15
CA TYR A 51 -5.17 -8.72 -1.47
C TYR A 51 -5.39 -8.71 -2.98
N LEU A 52 -6.44 -9.41 -3.41
CA LEU A 52 -7.00 -9.31 -4.75
C LEU A 52 -8.30 -8.53 -4.69
N TYR A 53 -8.46 -7.60 -5.63
CA TYR A 53 -9.61 -6.73 -5.76
C TYR A 53 -10.30 -6.99 -7.10
N ALA A 54 -11.63 -7.04 -7.09
CA ALA A 54 -12.44 -7.06 -8.30
C ALA A 54 -13.71 -6.23 -8.08
N GLY A 55 -14.01 -5.31 -9.00
CA GLY A 55 -15.02 -4.30 -8.77
C GLY A 55 -15.75 -3.84 -10.02
N LYS A 56 -16.43 -2.70 -9.87
CA LYS A 56 -17.12 -2.02 -10.96
C LYS A 56 -16.12 -1.51 -12.00
N ASP A 57 -16.60 -1.17 -13.20
CA ASP A 57 -15.81 -0.56 -14.27
C ASP A 57 -14.60 -1.44 -14.64
N ASN A 58 -14.85 -2.77 -14.64
CA ASN A 58 -13.87 -3.80 -14.95
C ASN A 58 -12.59 -3.71 -14.09
N TYR A 59 -12.70 -3.12 -12.89
CA TYR A 59 -11.57 -2.94 -12.01
C TYR A 59 -11.08 -4.30 -11.47
N ALA A 60 -9.82 -4.62 -11.71
CA ALA A 60 -9.13 -5.74 -11.10
C ALA A 60 -7.74 -5.33 -10.66
N GLY A 61 -7.37 -5.64 -9.42
CA GLY A 61 -6.10 -5.24 -8.85
C GLY A 61 -5.55 -6.23 -7.84
N PHE A 62 -4.29 -6.04 -7.51
CA PHE A 62 -3.55 -6.81 -6.52
C PHE A 62 -2.73 -5.86 -5.66
N SER A 63 -2.67 -6.13 -4.36
CA SER A 63 -1.80 -5.43 -3.42
C SER A 63 -1.05 -6.46 -2.57
N LEU A 64 0.23 -6.22 -2.37
CA LEU A 64 1.10 -7.03 -1.52
C LEU A 64 1.87 -6.09 -0.60
N GLU A 65 1.74 -6.32 0.69
CA GLU A 65 2.50 -5.67 1.74
C GLU A 65 3.26 -6.75 2.51
N THR A 66 4.54 -6.54 2.75
CA THR A 66 5.32 -7.44 3.58
C THR A 66 6.34 -6.68 4.40
N GLU A 67 6.44 -7.05 5.66
CA GLU A 67 7.33 -6.40 6.60
C GLU A 67 7.93 -7.39 7.60
N ARG A 68 9.00 -6.98 8.26
CA ARG A 68 9.60 -7.81 9.31
C ARG A 68 10.38 -7.02 10.33
N ASP A 69 10.13 -7.28 11.60
CA ASP A 69 10.93 -6.78 12.70
C ASP A 69 12.25 -7.55 12.88
N PHE A 70 13.38 -6.85 12.71
CA PHE A 70 14.72 -7.33 13.06
C PHE A 70 15.25 -6.58 14.29
N LEU A 71 15.47 -7.33 15.37
CA LEU A 71 16.09 -6.80 16.58
C LEU A 71 17.61 -6.68 16.34
N ILE A 72 18.09 -5.46 16.13
CA ILE A 72 19.52 -5.16 16.07
C ILE A 72 20.12 -5.17 17.48
N THR A 73 19.39 -4.59 18.43
CA THR A 73 19.67 -4.69 19.87
C THR A 73 18.37 -4.91 20.63
N GLN A 74 18.43 -5.04 21.96
CA GLN A 74 17.23 -5.14 22.81
C GLN A 74 16.34 -3.88 22.79
N LYS A 75 16.80 -2.78 22.17
CA LYS A 75 16.06 -1.51 22.08
C LYS A 75 16.04 -0.91 20.67
N LEU A 76 16.83 -1.44 19.73
CA LEU A 76 16.92 -0.93 18.37
C LEU A 76 16.36 -1.99 17.43
N ILE A 77 15.27 -1.64 16.75
CA ILE A 77 14.59 -2.52 15.81
C ILE A 77 14.63 -1.86 14.44
N ILE A 78 14.96 -2.64 13.42
CA ILE A 78 14.82 -2.25 12.01
C ILE A 78 13.73 -3.10 11.38
N GLN A 79 12.82 -2.45 10.67
CA GLN A 79 11.66 -3.04 10.03
C GLN A 79 11.73 -2.74 8.53
N PRO A 80 12.46 -3.55 7.73
CA PRO A 80 12.31 -3.52 6.28
C PRO A 80 10.88 -3.87 5.88
N TYR A 81 10.37 -3.16 4.90
CA TYR A 81 9.06 -3.40 4.31
C TYR A 81 9.10 -3.24 2.79
N LEU A 82 8.13 -3.88 2.14
CA LEU A 82 7.90 -3.83 0.72
C LEU A 82 6.39 -3.77 0.48
N GLU A 83 5.96 -2.73 -0.23
CA GLU A 83 4.59 -2.55 -0.71
C GLU A 83 4.60 -2.60 -2.25
N LEU A 84 3.71 -3.38 -2.82
CA LEU A 84 3.52 -3.50 -4.27
C LEU A 84 2.04 -3.45 -4.58
N ASP A 85 1.64 -2.56 -5.49
CA ASP A 85 0.29 -2.59 -6.07
C ASP A 85 0.37 -2.80 -7.58
N ALA A 86 -0.46 -3.69 -8.09
CA ALA A 86 -0.63 -3.94 -9.51
C ALA A 86 -2.10 -3.76 -9.89
N ILE A 87 -2.32 -3.12 -11.03
CA ILE A 87 -3.65 -2.95 -11.63
C ILE A 87 -3.69 -3.82 -12.88
N PHE A 88 -4.60 -4.79 -12.93
CA PHE A 88 -4.76 -5.66 -14.09
C PHE A 88 -5.67 -5.04 -15.14
N SER A 89 -6.74 -4.39 -14.69
CA SER A 89 -7.69 -3.66 -15.52
C SER A 89 -8.37 -2.57 -14.70
N ASP A 90 -8.66 -1.44 -15.35
CA ASP A 90 -9.33 -0.29 -14.76
C ASP A 90 -9.95 0.54 -15.89
N ASP A 91 -11.26 0.42 -16.09
CA ASP A 91 -12.02 1.18 -17.10
C ASP A 91 -12.79 2.36 -16.45
N SER A 92 -12.37 2.77 -15.25
CA SER A 92 -13.00 3.87 -14.50
C SER A 92 -12.75 5.24 -15.12
N LYS A 93 -13.49 6.26 -14.67
CA LYS A 93 -13.26 7.63 -15.15
C LYS A 93 -11.84 8.12 -14.84
N TYR A 94 -11.31 7.69 -13.70
CA TYR A 94 -9.99 8.06 -13.20
C TYR A 94 -9.03 6.87 -13.21
N ALA A 95 -9.04 6.13 -14.32
CA ALA A 95 -8.27 4.91 -14.48
C ALA A 95 -6.76 5.08 -14.22
N LYS A 96 -6.19 4.14 -13.46
CA LYS A 96 -4.74 4.00 -13.31
C LYS A 96 -4.15 3.18 -14.45
N LYS A 97 -2.88 3.42 -14.76
CA LYS A 97 -2.18 2.60 -15.76
C LYS A 97 -2.10 1.15 -15.30
N THR A 98 -2.41 0.23 -16.22
CA THR A 98 -2.32 -1.21 -15.97
C THR A 98 -0.86 -1.68 -15.79
N GLY A 99 -0.66 -2.81 -15.12
CA GLY A 99 0.63 -3.36 -14.71
C GLY A 99 0.99 -2.96 -13.27
N LEU A 100 2.29 -2.92 -12.96
CA LEU A 100 2.78 -2.46 -11.66
C LEU A 100 2.47 -0.97 -11.49
N SER A 101 1.51 -0.67 -10.62
CA SER A 101 1.01 0.70 -10.36
C SER A 101 1.93 1.43 -9.39
N SER A 102 2.32 0.77 -8.31
CA SER A 102 3.24 1.32 -7.31
C SER A 102 4.14 0.23 -6.75
N ALA A 103 5.34 0.64 -6.36
CA ALA A 103 6.27 -0.19 -5.63
C ALA A 103 7.05 0.68 -4.64
N THR A 104 6.94 0.38 -3.36
CA THR A 104 7.66 1.06 -2.29
C THR A 104 8.50 0.04 -1.54
N ALA A 105 9.80 0.28 -1.45
CA ALA A 105 10.70 -0.53 -0.65
C ALA A 105 11.44 0.37 0.32
N GLY A 106 11.38 0.05 1.59
CA GLY A 106 11.95 0.90 2.63
C GLY A 106 12.31 0.14 3.88
N PHE A 107 12.76 0.90 4.89
CA PHE A 107 12.91 0.39 6.23
C PHE A 107 12.64 1.47 7.26
N GLU A 108 11.86 1.10 8.27
CA GLU A 108 11.67 1.90 9.47
C GLU A 108 12.71 1.46 10.52
N THR A 109 13.47 2.40 11.08
CA THR A 109 14.33 2.15 12.25
C THR A 109 13.71 2.81 13.46
N ARG A 110 13.36 2.02 14.48
CA ARG A 110 12.81 2.51 15.75
C ARG A 110 13.73 2.23 16.93
N TYR A 111 13.80 3.18 17.85
CA TYR A 111 14.54 3.06 19.09
C TYR A 111 13.62 3.13 20.30
N GLU A 112 13.57 2.07 21.08
CA GLU A 112 12.74 1.96 22.29
C GLU A 112 13.45 2.59 23.50
N ILE A 113 13.26 3.89 23.71
CA ILE A 113 13.73 4.56 24.92
C ILE A 113 13.06 3.92 26.14
N SER A 114 11.74 3.75 26.04
CA SER A 114 10.90 2.98 26.95
C SER A 114 9.83 2.26 26.13
N LYS A 115 9.18 1.24 26.69
CA LYS A 115 8.05 0.57 26.03
C LYS A 115 6.84 1.47 25.74
N LYS A 116 6.89 2.75 26.17
CA LYS A 116 5.87 3.78 25.94
C LYS A 116 6.26 4.81 24.89
N ILE A 117 7.55 5.01 24.62
CA ILE A 117 8.06 6.09 23.76
C ILE A 117 9.13 5.50 22.84
N MET A 118 8.84 5.51 21.54
CA MET A 118 9.66 4.89 20.51
C MET A 118 9.82 5.88 19.35
N PRO A 119 10.85 6.75 19.34
CA PRO A 119 11.23 7.50 18.16
C PRO A 119 11.59 6.55 17.00
N TYR A 120 11.24 6.96 15.79
CA TYR A 120 11.56 6.22 14.58
C TYR A 120 11.95 7.15 13.43
N ILE A 121 12.71 6.59 12.49
CA ILE A 121 13.07 7.19 11.20
C ILE A 121 12.70 6.18 10.14
N ASP A 122 12.08 6.64 9.06
CA ASP A 122 11.71 5.84 7.91
C ASP A 122 12.41 6.38 6.65
N ILE A 123 12.93 5.45 5.85
CA ILE A 123 13.57 5.75 4.57
C ILE A 123 13.03 4.75 3.55
N ALA A 124 12.42 5.28 2.50
CA ALA A 124 11.83 4.48 1.44
C ALA A 124 12.26 4.97 0.06
N TYR A 125 12.23 4.07 -0.90
CA TYR A 125 12.26 4.40 -2.31
C TYR A 125 10.93 3.98 -2.92
N GLU A 126 10.22 4.95 -3.48
CA GLU A 126 8.91 4.76 -4.10
C GLU A 126 9.03 4.91 -5.62
N TYR A 127 8.33 4.03 -6.32
CA TYR A 127 7.99 4.13 -7.72
C TYR A 127 6.47 4.16 -7.87
N SER A 128 5.97 5.09 -8.69
CA SER A 128 4.56 5.16 -9.08
C SER A 128 4.46 5.30 -10.60
N LYS A 129 3.58 4.53 -11.22
CA LYS A 129 3.42 4.51 -12.68
C LYS A 129 2.57 5.67 -13.21
N GLY A 130 1.70 6.23 -12.36
CA GLY A 130 0.78 7.30 -12.70
C GLY A 130 -0.55 6.82 -13.32
N ASN A 131 -1.35 7.80 -13.72
CA ASN A 131 -2.70 7.61 -14.23
C ASN A 131 -2.72 7.47 -15.76
N ASP A 132 -3.72 6.76 -16.27
CA ASP A 132 -3.94 6.59 -17.71
C ASP A 132 -4.73 7.76 -18.30
N GLU A 133 -4.62 7.98 -19.61
CA GLU A 133 -5.42 9.00 -20.30
C GLU A 133 -6.87 8.54 -20.40
N THR A 134 -7.80 9.37 -19.94
CA THR A 134 -9.25 9.14 -20.12
C THR A 134 -9.93 10.41 -20.62
N SER A 135 -11.22 10.34 -20.93
CA SER A 135 -12.00 11.55 -21.23
C SER A 135 -12.08 12.55 -20.05
N TRP A 136 -11.67 12.16 -18.85
CA TRP A 136 -11.76 12.93 -17.62
C TRP A 136 -10.40 13.35 -17.04
N GLN A 137 -9.30 12.74 -17.46
CA GLN A 137 -7.96 13.07 -16.99
C GLN A 137 -6.90 12.93 -18.08
N ILE A 138 -5.83 13.72 -17.96
CA ILE A 138 -4.64 13.60 -18.80
C ILE A 138 -3.71 12.55 -18.17
N GLU A 139 -3.01 11.80 -19.01
CA GLU A 139 -1.98 10.85 -18.57
C GLU A 139 -0.99 11.50 -17.59
N SER A 140 -0.67 10.80 -16.49
CA SER A 140 0.44 11.17 -15.62
C SER A 140 1.65 10.30 -15.91
N ASN A 141 2.83 10.91 -15.86
CA ASN A 141 4.09 10.19 -16.06
C ASN A 141 4.44 9.35 -14.83
N SER A 142 5.31 8.36 -15.03
CA SER A 142 5.85 7.61 -13.90
C SER A 142 6.77 8.49 -13.06
N GLU A 143 6.59 8.44 -11.76
CA GLU A 143 7.40 9.14 -10.78
C GLU A 143 8.21 8.14 -9.96
N LYS A 144 9.38 8.58 -9.50
CA LYS A 144 10.22 7.80 -8.60
C LYS A 144 10.99 8.72 -7.68
N GLY A 145 11.08 8.37 -6.41
CA GLY A 145 11.62 9.27 -5.41
C GLY A 145 12.03 8.56 -4.14
N TRP A 146 12.87 9.26 -3.38
CA TRP A 146 13.14 8.87 -2.00
C TRP A 146 12.12 9.54 -1.09
N LEU A 147 11.57 8.77 -0.16
CA LEU A 147 10.75 9.23 0.94
C LEU A 147 11.59 9.17 2.22
N TYR A 148 11.42 10.18 3.07
CA TYR A 148 12.07 10.25 4.36
C TYR A 148 11.05 10.71 5.39
N GLY A 149 10.94 9.96 6.48
CA GLY A 149 10.04 10.27 7.58
C GLY A 149 10.77 10.18 8.92
N ALA A 150 10.30 10.94 9.90
CA ALA A 150 10.70 10.77 11.28
C ALA A 150 9.53 11.07 12.21
N GLY A 151 9.39 10.32 13.28
CA GLY A 151 8.26 10.45 14.20
C GLY A 151 8.54 9.83 15.57
N VAL A 152 7.53 9.90 16.44
CA VAL A 152 7.57 9.27 17.76
C VAL A 152 6.28 8.50 17.98
N ARG A 153 6.41 7.19 18.21
CA ARG A 153 5.29 6.30 18.52
C ARG A 153 5.09 6.26 20.03
N PHE A 154 3.86 6.52 20.46
CA PHE A 154 3.44 6.42 21.86
C PHE A 154 2.56 5.19 22.06
N ARG A 155 2.84 4.42 23.13
CA ARG A 155 2.00 3.30 23.59
C ARG A 155 1.60 3.55 25.04
N PHE A 156 0.30 3.37 25.34
CA PHE A 156 -0.30 3.61 26.65
C PHE A 156 -0.83 2.32 27.25
#